data_AF-A0A8T5AN63-F1
#
_entry.id   AF-A0A8T5AN63-F1
#
_cell.length_a   1.000
_cell.length_b   1.000
_cell.length_c   1.000
_cell.angle_alpha   90.00
_cell.angle_beta   90.00
_cell.angle_gamma   90.00
#
_symmetry.space_group_name_H-M   'P 1'
#
loop_
_entity.id
_entity.type
_entity.pdbx_description
1 polymer ?
#
loop_
_entity_poly.entity_id
_entity_poly.type
_entity_poly.pdbx_seq_one_letter_code
_entity_poly.pdbx_strand_id
1 'polypeptide(L)'
;MVDCPLCKLDLSKEKIFYQDDSFIVLRTKKLKGHRERIMIVYKQHQHTIPFETCERALTIISQIGREIFKYTPKFVILDSTFASINNHWHLVASDLDPKSEDFDQILATRWIKVVDNMYPDQT
;
A
#
# COMPACT_ATOMS: atom_id res chain seq x y z
N MET A 1 -0.90 -17.91 19.54
CA MET A 1 -1.14 -17.89 18.08
C MET A 1 -1.73 -16.54 17.74
N VAL A 2 -1.11 -15.77 16.84
CA VAL A 2 -1.66 -14.47 16.45
C VAL A 2 -2.69 -14.71 15.34
N ASP A 3 -3.96 -14.42 15.62
CA ASP A 3 -5.02 -14.45 14.61
C ASP A 3 -4.91 -13.21 13.72
N CYS A 4 -3.96 -13.24 12.78
CA CYS A 4 -3.67 -12.12 11.88
C CYS A 4 -4.21 -12.39 10.47
N PRO A 5 -5.15 -11.58 9.95
CA PRO A 5 -5.67 -11.74 8.59
C PRO A 5 -4.60 -11.62 7.50
N LEU A 6 -3.53 -10.85 7.75
CA LEU A 6 -2.40 -10.69 6.81
C LEU A 6 -1.46 -11.91 6.80
N CYS A 7 -1.37 -12.65 7.91
CA CYS A 7 -0.64 -13.93 7.93
C CYS A 7 -1.42 -15.06 7.24
N LYS A 8 -2.76 -14.96 7.25
CA LYS A 8 -3.68 -15.98 6.70
C LYS A 8 -4.24 -15.58 5.34
N LEU A 9 -3.52 -14.77 4.56
CA LEU A 9 -3.95 -14.37 3.23
C LEU A 9 -4.09 -15.62 2.34
N ASP A 10 -5.30 -15.84 1.83
CA ASP A 10 -5.55 -16.83 0.81
C ASP A 10 -5.18 -16.25 -0.56
N LEU A 11 -3.89 -16.35 -0.90
CA LEU A 11 -3.30 -15.75 -2.10
C LEU A 11 -4.01 -16.16 -3.40
N SER A 12 -4.69 -17.30 -3.41
CA SER A 12 -5.48 -17.77 -4.57
C SER A 12 -6.70 -16.89 -4.88
N LYS A 13 -7.17 -16.11 -3.89
CA LYS A 13 -8.33 -15.21 -3.99
C LYS A 13 -7.95 -13.73 -4.10
N GLU A 14 -6.67 -13.39 -3.96
CA GLU A 14 -6.21 -12.00 -3.96
C GLU A 14 -5.70 -11.61 -5.34
N LYS A 15 -5.90 -10.34 -5.73
CA LYS A 15 -5.26 -9.78 -6.93
C LYS A 15 -3.84 -9.33 -6.56
N ILE A 16 -2.85 -10.16 -6.85
CA ILE A 16 -1.43 -9.92 -6.56
C ILE A 16 -0.78 -9.20 -7.73
N PHE A 17 -0.05 -8.13 -7.43
CA PHE A 17 0.73 -7.36 -8.39
C PHE A 17 2.22 -7.68 -8.32
N TYR A 18 2.70 -8.11 -7.15
CA TYR A 18 4.10 -8.48 -6.93
C TYR A 18 4.23 -9.40 -5.72
N GLN A 19 5.21 -10.29 -5.76
CA GLN A 19 5.59 -11.12 -4.64
C GLN A 19 7.06 -11.52 -4.73
N ASP A 20 7.79 -11.41 -3.62
CA ASP A 20 9.12 -11.98 -3.43
C ASP A 20 9.19 -12.70 -2.06
N ASP A 21 10.38 -13.02 -1.57
CA ASP A 21 10.56 -13.73 -0.28
C ASP A 21 10.11 -12.91 0.94
N SER A 22 10.07 -11.59 0.85
CA SER A 22 9.82 -10.66 1.96
C SER A 22 8.47 -9.96 1.88
N PHE A 23 7.99 -9.63 0.69
CA PHE A 23 6.85 -8.76 0.46
C PHE A 23 5.83 -9.35 -0.50
N ILE A 24 4.59 -8.91 -0.34
CA ILE A 24 3.50 -9.09 -1.29
C ILE A 24 2.86 -7.73 -1.53
N VAL A 25 2.66 -7.37 -2.80
CA VAL A 25 1.82 -6.23 -3.20
C VAL A 25 0.53 -6.76 -3.79
N LEU A 26 -0.59 -6.35 -3.23
CA LEU A 26 -1.91 -6.85 -3.62
C LEU A 26 -2.99 -5.77 -3.51
N ARG A 27 -4.09 -5.97 -4.24
CA ARG A 27 -5.24 -5.07 -4.18
C ARG A 27 -5.96 -5.20 -2.84
N THR A 28 -6.28 -4.09 -2.20
CA THR A 28 -7.07 -4.12 -0.97
C THR A 28 -8.49 -4.62 -1.24
N LYS A 29 -9.10 -5.31 -0.26
CA LYS A 29 -10.47 -5.85 -0.39
C LYS A 29 -11.54 -4.77 -0.48
N LYS A 30 -11.34 -3.65 0.21
CA LYS A 30 -12.25 -2.50 0.23
C LYS A 30 -11.58 -1.32 -0.47
N LEU A 31 -12.14 -0.96 -1.61
CA LEU A 31 -11.66 0.15 -2.44
C LEU A 31 -12.22 1.50 -2.02
N LYS A 32 -13.31 1.56 -1.24
CA LYS A 32 -13.86 2.80 -0.67
C LYS A 32 -14.12 3.91 -1.70
N GLY A 33 -14.61 3.55 -2.88
CA GLY A 33 -14.84 4.49 -3.99
C GLY A 33 -13.62 4.81 -4.85
N HIS A 34 -12.41 4.42 -4.44
CA HIS A 34 -11.22 4.52 -5.28
C HIS A 34 -11.28 3.54 -6.45
N ARG A 35 -10.68 3.92 -7.59
CA ARG A 35 -10.57 3.01 -8.75
C ARG A 35 -9.62 1.85 -8.44
N GLU A 36 -8.48 2.16 -7.84
CA GLU A 36 -7.53 1.18 -7.34
C GLU A 36 -7.05 1.59 -5.95
N ARG A 37 -6.77 0.58 -5.12
CA ARG A 37 -6.19 0.77 -3.79
C ARG A 37 -5.40 -0.48 -3.48
N ILE A 38 -4.09 -0.33 -3.31
CA ILE A 38 -3.16 -1.44 -3.15
C ILE A 38 -2.45 -1.36 -1.81
N MET A 39 -1.90 -2.47 -1.35
CA MET A 39 -1.07 -2.49 -0.16
C MET A 39 0.16 -3.36 -0.39
N ILE A 40 1.25 -2.99 0.27
CA ILE A 40 2.44 -3.84 0.42
C ILE A 40 2.46 -4.39 1.83
N VAL A 41 2.65 -5.70 1.95
CA VAL A 41 2.63 -6.44 3.23
C VAL A 41 3.97 -7.13 3.41
N TYR A 42 4.60 -6.98 4.58
CA TYR A 42 5.77 -7.78 4.93
C TYR A 42 5.31 -9.18 5.33
N LYS A 43 5.86 -10.25 4.75
CA LYS A 43 5.34 -11.60 4.94
C LYS A 43 5.48 -12.11 6.38
N GLN A 44 6.52 -11.69 7.09
CA GLN A 44 6.69 -12.05 8.49
C GLN A 44 5.81 -11.17 9.37
N HIS A 45 5.18 -11.79 10.39
CA HIS A 45 4.38 -11.07 11.37
C HIS A 45 5.28 -10.17 12.22
N GLN A 46 5.42 -8.91 11.84
CA GLN A 46 6.15 -7.89 12.59
C GLN A 46 5.34 -6.60 12.61
N HIS A 47 5.31 -5.90 13.73
CA HIS A 47 4.64 -4.59 13.81
C HIS A 47 5.46 -3.49 13.13
N THR A 48 6.79 -3.58 13.22
CA THR A 48 7.76 -2.67 12.61
C THR A 48 8.84 -3.48 11.88
N ILE A 49 9.47 -2.88 10.88
CA ILE A 49 10.58 -3.49 10.12
C ILE A 49 11.78 -2.54 10.12
N PRO A 50 13.01 -3.03 9.86
CA PRO A 50 14.19 -2.18 9.73
C PRO A 50 14.03 -1.11 8.64
N PHE A 51 14.72 0.02 8.81
CA PHE A 51 14.64 1.17 7.90
C PHE A 51 14.94 0.78 6.44
N GLU A 52 16.03 0.04 6.19
CA GLU A 52 16.40 -0.41 4.84
C GLU A 52 15.30 -1.29 4.20
N THR A 53 14.65 -2.12 5.01
CA THR A 53 13.54 -2.96 4.57
C THR A 53 12.31 -2.12 4.22
N CYS A 54 12.06 -1.03 4.97
CA CYS A 54 11.03 -0.05 4.68
C CYS A 54 11.30 0.73 3.38
N GLU A 55 12.52 1.22 3.16
CA GLU A 55 12.92 1.92 1.92
C GLU A 55 12.76 1.03 0.69
N ARG A 56 13.12 -0.25 0.83
CA ARG A 56 12.88 -1.27 -0.20
C ARG A 56 11.39 -1.44 -0.50
N ALA A 57 10.56 -1.54 0.53
CA ALA A 57 9.12 -1.64 0.38
C ALA A 57 8.53 -0.41 -0.34
N LEU A 58 8.97 0.79 0.03
CA LEU A 58 8.57 2.05 -0.60
C LEU A 58 8.97 2.09 -2.08
N THR A 59 10.16 1.59 -2.42
CA THR A 59 10.61 1.48 -3.81
C THR A 59 9.71 0.55 -4.61
N ILE A 60 9.45 -0.66 -4.10
CA ILE A 60 8.59 -1.67 -4.74
C ILE A 60 7.19 -1.12 -5.00
N ILE A 61 6.52 -0.62 -3.95
CA ILE A 61 5.14 -0.12 -4.10
C ILE A 61 5.06 1.16 -4.94
N SER A 62 6.11 2.01 -4.94
CA SER A 62 6.18 3.17 -5.83
C SER A 62 6.20 2.73 -7.29
N GLN A 63 7.07 1.77 -7.65
CA GLN A 63 7.21 1.28 -9.02
C GLN A 63 5.92 0.62 -9.53
N ILE A 64 5.35 -0.28 -8.74
CA ILE A 64 4.08 -0.95 -9.07
C ILE A 64 2.93 0.06 -9.12
N GLY A 65 2.91 0.99 -8.17
CA GLY A 65 1.92 2.04 -8.08
C GLY A 65 1.90 2.93 -9.33
N ARG A 66 3.05 3.26 -9.94
CA ARG A 66 3.10 4.05 -11.19
C ARG A 66 2.28 3.41 -12.30
N GLU A 67 2.37 2.09 -12.48
CA GLU A 67 1.60 1.37 -13.49
C GLU A 67 0.10 1.30 -13.17
N ILE A 68 -0.23 1.05 -11.91
CA ILE A 68 -1.62 0.91 -11.44
C ILE A 68 -2.36 2.25 -11.45
N PHE A 69 -1.69 3.29 -10.97
CA PHE A 69 -2.24 4.64 -10.80
C PHE A 69 -1.95 5.56 -11.98
N LYS A 70 -1.53 5.04 -13.15
CA LYS A 70 -1.23 5.86 -14.35
C LYS A 70 -2.38 6.75 -14.84
N TYR A 71 -3.60 6.50 -14.36
CA TYR A 71 -4.79 7.31 -14.66
C TYR A 71 -4.87 8.61 -13.84
N THR A 72 -4.07 8.75 -12.79
CA THR A 72 -4.02 9.94 -11.93
C THR A 72 -2.62 10.56 -12.00
N PRO A 73 -2.50 11.91 -11.96
CA PRO A 73 -1.20 12.58 -11.97
C PRO A 73 -0.33 12.23 -10.76
N LYS A 74 -0.93 11.79 -9.64
CA LYS A 74 -0.22 11.35 -8.45
C LYS A 74 -1.01 10.36 -7.61
N PHE A 75 -0.30 9.62 -6.78
CA PHE A 75 -0.86 8.79 -5.73
C PHE A 75 -0.02 8.94 -4.45
N VAL A 76 -0.59 8.51 -3.32
CA VAL A 76 0.05 8.64 -2.01
C VAL A 76 0.28 7.27 -1.39
N ILE A 77 1.40 7.14 -0.68
CA ILE A 77 1.71 5.99 0.16
C ILE A 77 1.54 6.44 1.62
N LEU A 78 0.62 5.77 2.30
CA LEU A 78 0.14 6.08 3.64
C LEU A 78 0.76 5.13 4.65
N ASP A 79 1.06 5.65 5.84
CA ASP A 79 1.37 4.77 6.97
C ASP A 79 0.13 4.01 7.46
N SER A 80 0.36 3.02 8.32
CA SER A 80 -0.70 2.17 8.86
C SER A 80 -1.36 2.75 10.12
N THR A 81 -1.26 4.07 10.38
CA THR A 81 -1.75 4.70 11.62
C THR A 81 -3.23 4.38 11.89
N PHE A 82 -4.06 4.41 10.85
CA PHE A 82 -5.50 4.10 10.95
C PHE A 82 -5.86 2.72 10.39
N ALA A 83 -4.88 1.85 10.22
CA ALA A 83 -5.15 0.51 9.72
C ALA A 83 -5.88 -0.32 10.78
N SER A 84 -6.94 -1.01 10.36
CA SER A 84 -7.66 -1.97 11.23
C SER A 84 -6.77 -3.15 11.66
N ILE A 85 -5.67 -3.40 10.94
CA ILE A 85 -4.68 -4.43 11.25
C ILE A 85 -3.39 -3.75 11.71
N ASN A 86 -3.36 -3.28 12.95
CA ASN A 86 -2.22 -2.51 13.44
C ASN A 86 -1.01 -3.38 13.84
N ASN A 87 -1.20 -4.68 14.14
CA ASN A 87 -0.13 -5.54 14.65
C ASN A 87 0.68 -6.26 13.57
N HIS A 88 0.55 -5.87 12.30
CA HIS A 88 1.28 -6.46 11.17
C HIS A 88 1.64 -5.35 10.18
N TRP A 89 2.93 -5.25 9.85
CA TRP A 89 3.50 -4.22 9.03
C TRP A 89 2.96 -4.29 7.59
N HIS A 90 2.33 -3.21 7.16
CA HIS A 90 1.90 -3.00 5.79
C HIS A 90 1.76 -1.50 5.53
N LEU A 91 1.86 -1.11 4.27
CA LEU A 91 1.55 0.25 3.81
C LEU A 91 0.47 0.20 2.75
N VAL A 92 -0.31 1.28 2.65
CA VAL A 92 -1.38 1.40 1.66
C VAL A 92 -1.00 2.48 0.66
N ALA A 93 -1.20 2.20 -0.64
CA ALA A 93 -1.15 3.22 -1.68
C ALA A 93 -2.55 3.43 -2.28
N SER A 94 -2.91 4.71 -2.46
CA SER A 94 -4.21 5.12 -3.00
C SER A 94 -4.08 6.34 -3.89
N ASP A 95 -5.01 6.49 -4.83
CA ASP A 95 -5.22 7.78 -5.50
C ASP A 95 -5.82 8.82 -4.52
N LEU A 96 -5.85 10.08 -4.95
CA LEU A 96 -6.41 11.20 -4.17
C LEU A 96 -7.76 11.64 -4.75
N ASP A 97 -8.69 10.70 -4.95
CA ASP A 97 -10.04 11.03 -5.42
C ASP A 97 -10.88 11.69 -4.31
N PRO A 98 -11.31 12.96 -4.45
CA PRO A 98 -12.15 13.65 -3.47
C PRO A 98 -13.54 13.01 -3.27
N LYS A 99 -13.95 12.12 -4.16
CA LYS A 99 -15.23 11.39 -4.08
C LYS A 99 -15.11 10.07 -3.32
N SER A 100 -13.89 9.67 -2.92
CA SER A 100 -13.67 8.47 -2.12
C SER A 100 -14.29 8.60 -0.72
N GLU A 101 -14.76 7.47 -0.19
CA GLU A 101 -15.44 7.42 1.11
C GLU A 101 -14.50 7.79 2.27
N ASP A 102 -13.18 7.59 2.10
CA ASP A 102 -12.17 7.89 3.10
C ASP A 102 -11.25 9.04 2.71
N PHE A 103 -11.68 9.95 1.84
CA PHE A 103 -10.89 11.09 1.41
C PHE A 103 -10.35 11.93 2.60
N ASP A 104 -11.21 12.30 3.54
CA ASP A 104 -10.80 13.07 4.73
C ASP A 104 -9.84 12.27 5.62
N GLN A 105 -10.04 10.96 5.72
CA GLN A 105 -9.14 10.08 6.48
C GLN A 105 -7.77 9.99 5.81
N ILE A 106 -7.70 9.93 4.49
CA ILE A 106 -6.45 9.94 3.72
C ILE A 106 -5.70 11.25 3.98
N LEU A 107 -6.38 12.40 3.96
CA LEU A 107 -5.79 13.70 4.25
C LEU A 107 -5.30 13.82 5.70
N ALA A 108 -5.97 13.18 6.65
CA ALA A 108 -5.59 13.15 8.06
C ALA A 108 -4.50 12.11 8.39
N THR A 109 -4.23 11.16 7.49
CA THR A 109 -3.19 10.15 7.66
C THR A 109 -1.84 10.71 7.24
N ARG A 110 -0.77 10.35 7.96
CA ARG A 110 0.57 10.74 7.55
C ARG A 110 0.93 10.11 6.20
N TRP A 111 1.29 10.95 5.25
CA TRP A 111 1.80 10.52 3.95
C TRP A 111 3.29 10.23 4.10
N ILE A 112 3.67 8.98 3.89
CA ILE A 112 5.09 8.60 3.89
C ILE A 112 5.74 9.13 2.61
N LYS A 113 5.03 9.02 1.48
CA LYS A 113 5.52 9.44 0.17
C LYS A 113 4.38 9.85 -0.73
N VAL A 114 4.62 10.89 -1.53
CA VAL A 114 3.78 11.26 -2.69
C VAL A 114 4.54 10.85 -3.93
N VAL A 115 3.89 10.13 -4.85
CA VAL A 115 4.50 9.70 -6.11
C VAL A 115 3.81 10.43 -7.25
N ASP A 116 4.59 11.24 -7.98
CA ASP A 116 4.14 11.98 -9.16
C ASP A 116 4.29 11.10 -10.42
N ASN A 117 3.19 10.83 -11.11
CA ASN A 117 3.14 10.03 -12.33
C ASN A 117 3.38 10.85 -13.61
N MET A 118 3.28 12.19 -13.54
CA MET A 118 3.52 13.07 -14.69
C MET A 118 5.00 13.17 -15.03
N TYR A 119 5.85 13.04 -14.01
CA TYR A 119 7.30 13.08 -14.13
C TYR A 119 7.89 11.85 -13.43
N PRO A 120 7.89 10.66 -14.07
CA PRO A 120 8.62 9.54 -13.52
C PRO A 120 10.09 9.94 -13.37
N ASP A 121 10.63 9.81 -12.15
CA ASP A 121 12.00 10.20 -11.82
C ASP A 121 12.95 9.68 -12.90
N GLN A 122 13.67 10.59 -13.58
CA GLN A 122 14.69 10.21 -14.55
C GLN A 122 15.78 9.48 -13.77
N THR A 123 15.83 8.16 -13.95
CA THR A 123 16.89 7.30 -13.41
C THR A 123 18.03 7.21 -14.41
#